data_AF-A0A644UBS8-F1
#
_entry.id   AF-A0A644UBS8-F1
#
_cell.length_a   1.000
_cell.length_b   1.000
_cell.length_c   1.000
_cell.angle_alpha   90.00
_cell.angle_beta   90.00
_cell.angle_gamma   90.00
#
_symmetry.space_group_name_H-M   'P 1'
#
loop_
_entity.id
_entity.type
_entity.pdbx_description
1 polymer ?
#
loop_
_entity_poly.entity_id
_entity_poly.type
_entity_poly.pdbx_seq_one_letter_code
_entity_poly.pdbx_strand_id
1 'polypeptide(L)'
;MAYGPLALKPKEFYELTPMELVKLAEGYEKRRMTNLWTASYFTANLMATQTKGITPEKLMKPFLPKKTAGVKEREKEEFFKEFYAKRKEADECQR
;
A
#
# COMPACT_ATOMS: atom_id res chain seq x y z
N MET A 1 -27.98 5.14 15.12
CA MET A 1 -27.48 4.38 13.95
C MET A 1 -26.36 5.20 13.32
N ALA A 2 -25.19 4.61 13.15
CA ALA A 2 -24.04 5.23 12.50
C ALA A 2 -23.94 4.66 11.07
N TYR A 3 -23.63 5.51 10.09
CA TYR A 3 -23.64 5.13 8.69
C TYR A 3 -22.23 4.79 8.21
N GLY A 4 -22.09 3.62 7.58
CA GLY A 4 -20.91 3.24 6.81
C GLY A 4 -19.62 3.03 7.63
N PRO A 5 -18.47 2.87 6.93
CA PRO A 5 -17.18 2.56 7.55
C PRO A 5 -16.64 3.67 8.45
N LEU A 6 -17.13 4.91 8.28
CA LEU A 6 -16.71 6.08 9.05
C LEU A 6 -17.48 6.20 10.37
N ALA A 7 -18.50 5.37 10.60
CA ALA A 7 -19.33 5.35 11.80
C ALA A 7 -19.86 6.73 12.22
N LEU A 8 -20.15 7.59 11.24
CA LEU A 8 -20.68 8.94 11.48
C LEU A 8 -22.17 8.86 11.80
N LYS A 9 -22.62 9.61 12.80
CA LYS A 9 -24.05 9.87 13.01
C LYS A 9 -24.57 10.84 11.95
N PRO A 10 -25.88 10.83 11.64
CA PRO A 10 -26.47 11.78 10.69
C PRO A 10 -26.10 13.23 10.95
N LYS A 11 -26.19 13.70 12.19
CA LYS A 11 -25.86 15.08 12.55
C LYS A 11 -24.40 15.41 12.26
N GLU A 12 -23.49 14.54 12.70
CA GLU A 12 -22.05 14.69 12.46
C GLU A 12 -21.76 14.73 10.96
N PHE A 13 -22.44 13.92 10.14
CA PHE A 13 -22.27 13.94 8.69
C PHE A 13 -22.76 15.25 8.03
N TYR A 14 -23.88 15.82 8.46
CA TYR A 14 -24.40 17.07 7.89
C TYR A 14 -23.57 18.31 8.29
N GLU A 15 -22.86 18.23 9.41
CA GLU A 15 -21.98 19.30 9.89
C GLU A 15 -20.61 19.31 9.19
N LEU A 16 -20.25 18.21 8.52
CA LEU A 16 -18.95 17.99 7.91
C LEU A 16 -18.81 18.73 6.57
N THR A 17 -17.72 19.47 6.38
CA THR A 17 -17.40 20.04 5.06
C THR A 17 -16.88 18.96 4.10
N PRO A 18 -16.98 19.16 2.78
CA PRO A 18 -16.45 18.19 1.80
C PRO A 18 -14.95 17.87 2.00
N MET A 19 -14.14 18.86 2.38
CA MET A 19 -12.71 18.65 2.64
C MET A 19 -12.46 17.83 3.92
N GLU A 20 -13.22 18.08 4.98
CA GLU A 20 -13.11 17.29 6.21
C GLU A 20 -13.55 15.84 5.99
N LEU A 21 -14.57 15.63 5.15
CA LEU A 21 -15.02 14.29 4.79
C LEU A 21 -13.92 13.51 4.06
N VAL A 22 -13.22 14.16 3.12
CA VAL A 22 -12.09 13.56 2.41
C VAL A 22 -10.95 13.22 3.38
N LYS A 23 -10.56 14.16 4.26
CA LYS A 23 -9.51 13.90 5.27
C LYS A 23 -9.88 12.75 6.21
N LEU A 24 -11.16 12.65 6.58
CA LEU A 24 -11.66 11.59 7.44
C LEU A 24 -11.60 10.23 6.72
N ALA A 25 -11.99 10.18 5.44
CA ALA A 25 -11.86 8.99 4.61
C ALA A 25 -10.39 8.54 4.47
N GLU A 26 -9.48 9.46 4.17
CA GLU A 26 -8.04 9.17 4.11
C GLU A 26 -7.49 8.65 5.44
N GLY A 27 -7.90 9.28 6.55
CA GLY A 27 -7.51 8.85 7.90
C GLY A 27 -8.02 7.45 8.24
N TYR A 28 -9.24 7.12 7.81
CA TYR A 28 -9.81 5.78 7.95
C TYR A 28 -8.99 4.74 7.16
N GLU A 29 -8.67 5.03 5.90
CA GLU A 29 -7.86 4.12 5.08
C GLU A 29 -6.47 3.90 5.68
N LYS A 30 -5.82 4.96 6.17
CA LYS A 30 -4.53 4.86 6.87
C LYS A 30 -4.64 3.95 8.09
N ARG A 31 -5.63 4.16 8.96
CA ARG A 31 -5.86 3.33 10.15
C ARG A 31 -6.13 1.87 9.77
N ARG A 32 -6.97 1.64 8.77
CA ARG A 32 -7.26 0.30 8.25
C ARG A 32 -5.99 -0.40 7.77
N MET A 33 -5.15 0.29 7.01
CA MET A 33 -3.88 -0.26 6.53
C MET A 33 -2.91 -0.55 7.68
N THR A 34 -2.77 0.34 8.66
CA THR A 34 -1.95 0.10 9.85
C THR A 34 -2.40 -1.17 10.57
N ASN A 35 -3.69 -1.33 10.82
CA ASN A 35 -4.23 -2.52 11.49
C ASN A 35 -3.91 -3.81 10.72
N LEU A 36 -4.05 -3.79 9.39
CA LEU A 36 -3.72 -4.94 8.55
C LEU A 36 -2.23 -5.28 8.59
N TRP A 37 -1.35 -4.27 8.57
CA TRP A 37 0.09 -4.47 8.70
C TRP A 37 0.49 -5.00 10.08
N THR A 38 -0.12 -4.49 11.15
CA THR A 38 0.12 -5.00 12.50
C THR A 38 -0.33 -6.46 12.61
N ALA A 39 -1.50 -6.80 12.07
CA ALA A 39 -1.99 -8.16 12.03
C ALA A 39 -1.08 -9.08 11.18
N SER A 40 -0.62 -8.61 10.01
CA SER A 40 0.26 -9.40 9.13
C SER A 40 1.61 -9.68 9.79
N TYR A 41 2.16 -8.71 10.54
CA TYR A 41 3.39 -8.90 11.31
C TYR A 41 3.26 -10.00 12.37
N PHE A 42 2.24 -9.91 13.22
CA PHE A 42 2.05 -10.91 14.28
C PHE A 42 1.70 -12.29 13.73
N THR A 43 0.87 -12.36 12.68
CA THR A 43 0.50 -13.64 12.05
C THR A 43 1.69 -14.28 11.35
N ALA A 44 2.54 -13.52 10.65
CA ALA A 44 3.75 -14.04 10.06
C ALA A 44 4.69 -14.63 11.12
N ASN A 45 4.88 -13.92 12.24
CA ASN A 45 5.71 -14.40 13.34
C ASN A 45 5.16 -15.65 14.03
N LEU A 46 3.83 -15.72 14.21
CA LEU A 46 3.17 -16.91 14.76
C LEU A 46 3.35 -18.11 13.82
N MET A 47 3.07 -17.92 12.52
CA MET A 47 3.14 -18.98 11.52
C MET A 47 4.57 -19.41 11.20
N ALA A 48 5.56 -18.55 11.42
CA ALA A 48 6.98 -18.88 11.25
C ALA A 48 7.43 -20.04 12.15
N THR A 49 6.73 -20.30 13.26
CA THR A 49 6.98 -21.45 14.13
C THR A 49 6.59 -22.79 13.47
N GLN A 50 5.59 -22.77 12.58
CA GLN A 50 5.02 -23.97 11.95
C GLN A 50 5.44 -24.13 10.49
N THR A 51 5.72 -23.02 9.80
CA THR A 51 5.93 -22.98 8.35
C THR A 51 7.00 -21.95 7.98
N LYS A 52 7.93 -22.35 7.11
CA LYS A 52 9.01 -21.46 6.63
C LYS A 52 8.54 -20.60 5.46
N GLY A 53 9.02 -19.37 5.39
CA GLY A 53 8.88 -18.51 4.20
C GLY A 53 7.59 -17.69 4.11
N ILE A 54 6.79 -17.64 5.18
CA ILE A 54 5.70 -16.66 5.33
C ILE A 54 6.31 -15.33 5.78
N THR A 55 5.97 -14.25 5.07
CA THR A 55 6.40 -12.90 5.41
C THR A 55 5.19 -11.97 5.47
N PRO A 56 5.24 -10.88 6.27
CA PRO A 56 4.15 -9.92 6.36
C PRO A 56 3.74 -9.35 4.99
N GLU A 57 4.69 -9.13 4.07
CA GLU A 57 4.44 -8.58 2.74
C GLU A 57 3.63 -9.55 1.87
N LYS A 58 3.92 -10.85 1.95
CA LYS A 58 3.15 -11.88 1.24
C LYS A 58 1.70 -11.93 1.73
N LEU A 59 1.51 -11.80 3.05
CA LEU A 59 0.18 -11.76 3.67
C LEU A 59 -0.58 -10.47 3.30
N MET A 60 0.13 -9.36 3.12
CA MET A 60 -0.48 -8.07 2.74
C MET A 60 -0.85 -7.95 1.27
N LYS A 61 -0.23 -8.74 0.38
CA LYS A 61 -0.41 -8.66 -1.08
C LYS A 61 -1.88 -8.60 -1.56
N PRO A 62 -2.84 -9.35 -0.98
CA PRO A 62 -4.25 -9.28 -1.40
C PRO A 62 -4.96 -7.97 -1.01
N PHE A 63 -4.47 -7.28 0.03
CA PHE A 63 -5.10 -6.08 0.59
C PHE A 63 -4.54 -4.78 0.02
N LEU A 64 -3.36 -4.83 -0.58
CA LEU A 64 -2.75 -3.67 -1.23
C LEU A 64 -3.56 -3.26 -2.47
N PRO A 65 -3.73 -1.95 -2.72
CA PRO A 65 -4.39 -1.49 -3.93
C PRO A 65 -3.65 -2.03 -5.16
N LYS A 66 -4.41 -2.63 -6.08
CA LYS A 66 -3.84 -3.14 -7.33
C LYS A 66 -3.26 -1.97 -8.11
N LYS A 67 -1.97 -2.04 -8.46
CA LYS A 67 -1.34 -1.03 -9.32
C LYS A 67 -2.14 -0.89 -10.61
N THR A 68 -2.56 0.33 -10.92
CA THR A 68 -3.21 0.69 -12.19
C THR A 68 -2.25 0.42 -13.35
N ALA A 69 -2.77 0.12 -14.55
CA ALA A 69 -1.96 -0.14 -15.74
C ALA A 69 -0.91 0.96 -16.00
N GLY A 70 -1.30 2.23 -15.88
CA GLY A 70 -0.38 3.37 -16.06
C GLY A 70 0.74 3.46 -15.03
N VAL A 71 0.54 2.98 -13.78
CA VAL A 71 1.62 2.94 -12.78
C VAL A 71 2.62 1.82 -13.13
N LYS A 72 2.12 0.69 -13.62
CA LYS A 72 2.97 -0.43 -14.07
C LYS A 72 3.82 -0.06 -15.29
N GLU A 73 3.28 0.74 -16.20
CA GLU A 73 4.03 1.22 -17.37
C GLU A 73 5.15 2.18 -16.98
N ARG A 74 4.88 3.13 -16.07
CA ARG A 74 5.92 4.03 -15.55
C ARG A 74 7.05 3.28 -14.85
N GLU A 75 6.71 2.33 -13.98
CA GLU A 75 7.73 1.51 -13.29
C GLU A 75 8.59 0.70 -14.27
N LYS A 76 8.00 0.22 -15.38
CA LYS A 76 8.76 -0.45 -16.45
C LYS A 76 9.68 0.51 -17.17
N GLU A 77 9.19 1.70 -17.54
CA GLU A 77 10.00 2.72 -18.21
C GLU A 77 11.17 3.18 -17.35
N GLU A 78 10.94 3.40 -16.06
CA GLU A 78 11.99 3.74 -15.08
C GLU A 78 13.01 2.61 -14.95
N PHE A 79 12.54 1.35 -14.84
CA PHE A 79 13.42 0.19 -14.82
C PHE A 79 14.30 0.09 -16.07
N PHE A 80 13.72 0.27 -17.27
CA PHE A 80 14.49 0.22 -18.50
C PHE A 80 15.49 1.37 -18.60
N LYS A 81 15.12 2.59 -18.18
CA LYS A 81 16.04 3.72 -18.12
C LYS A 81 17.25 3.42 -17.24
N GLU A 82 17.03 2.92 -16.02
CA GLU A 82 18.12 2.54 -15.11
C GLU A 82 18.96 1.39 -15.67
N PHE A 83 18.32 0.39 -16.29
CA PHE A 83 19.01 -0.75 -16.88
C PHE A 83 19.94 -0.33 -18.03
N TYR A 84 19.48 0.54 -18.92
CA TYR A 84 20.30 1.05 -20.02
C TYR A 84 21.39 2.02 -19.55
N ALA A 85 21.12 2.83 -18.51
CA ALA A 85 22.14 3.69 -17.90
C ALA A 85 23.31 2.87 -17.34
N LYS A 86 23.02 1.81 -16.58
CA LYS A 86 24.05 0.92 -16.03
C LYS A 86 24.88 0.20 -17.10
N ARG A 87 24.29 -0.17 -18.25
CA ARG A 87 25.05 -0.78 -19.35
C ARG A 87 25.99 0.22 -20.02
N LYS A 88 25.55 1.46 -20.21
CA LYS A 88 26.43 2.52 -20.73
C LYS A 88 27.63 2.76 -19.82
N GLU A 89 27.41 2.86 -18.52
CA GLU A 89 28.49 3.03 -17.54
C GLU A 89 29.44 1.82 -17.53
N ALA A 90 28.92 0.60 -17.68
CA ALA A 90 29.74 -0.61 -17.75
C ALA A 90 30.57 -0.70 -19.05
N ASP A 91 30.01 -0.28 -20.19
CA ASP A 91 30.71 -0.24 -21.48
C ASP A 91 31.76 0.88 -21.52
N GLU A 92 31.55 1.99 -20.80
CA GLU A 92 32.51 3.09 -20.65
C GLU A 92 33.66 2.74 -19.70
N CYS A 93 33.43 1.94 -18.66
CA CYS A 93 34.46 1.52 -17.70
C CYS A 93 35.39 0.40 -18.22
N GLN A 94 35.10 -0.18 -19.39
CA GLN A 94 35.89 -1.24 -20.04
C GLN A 94 36.76 -0.75 -21.21
N ARG A 95 36.76 0.56 -21.50
CA ARG A 95 37.66 1.20 -22.48
C ARG A 95 38.77 1.97 -21.79
#